data_AF-A0A836KYT1-F1
#
_entry.id   AF-A0A836KYT1-F1
#
_cell.length_a   1.000
_cell.length_b   1.000
_cell.length_c   1.000
_cell.angle_alpha   90.00
_cell.angle_beta   90.00
_cell.angle_gamma   90.00
#
_symmetry.space_group_name_H-M   'P 1'
#
loop_
_entity.id
_entity.type
_entity.pdbx_description
1 polymer ?
#
loop_
_entity_poly.entity_id
_entity_poly.type
_entity_poly.pdbx_seq_one_letter_code
_entity_poly.pdbx_strand_id
1 'polypeptide(L)'
;MMTDRALGALLLVCNSSFFIYYVFWIGVMPFVDESHFTQALFLPREYGLLLAALVMTTAIGLGMLVGSLHTIWRTGYVPPSTETTMVAGASPLEHSSAAAATATPHS
;
A
#
# COMPACT_ATOMS: atom_id res chain seq x y z
N MET A 1 -25.39 28.91 4.40
CA MET A 1 -25.43 28.31 3.04
C MET A 1 -24.48 28.98 2.04
N MET A 2 -24.35 30.31 2.01
CA MET A 2 -23.41 30.98 1.09
C MET A 2 -21.93 30.76 1.46
N THR A 3 -21.59 30.68 2.75
CA THR A 3 -20.21 30.47 3.21
C THR A 3 -19.59 29.17 2.69
N ASP A 4 -20.32 28.05 2.74
CA ASP A 4 -19.87 26.77 2.17
C ASP A 4 -19.60 26.86 0.67
N ARG A 5 -20.47 27.54 -0.08
CA ARG A 5 -20.30 27.72 -1.53
C ARG A 5 -19.15 28.66 -1.86
N ALA A 6 -18.94 29.71 -1.07
CA ALA A 6 -17.81 30.61 -1.22
C ALA A 6 -16.49 29.89 -0.92
N LEU A 7 -16.46 29.03 0.09
CA LEU A 7 -15.28 28.23 0.43
C LEU A 7 -14.99 27.21 -0.68
N GLY A 8 -16.01 26.51 -1.18
CA GLY A 8 -15.86 25.59 -2.31
C GLY A 8 -15.36 26.28 -3.58
N ALA A 9 -15.88 27.47 -3.90
CA ALA A 9 -15.42 28.27 -5.03
C ALA A 9 -13.97 28.75 -4.83
N LEU A 10 -13.61 29.19 -3.63
CA LEU A 10 -12.25 29.61 -3.29
C LEU A 10 -11.27 28.44 -3.41
N LEU A 11 -11.60 27.28 -2.84
CA LEU A 11 -10.78 26.07 -2.96
C LEU A 11 -10.63 25.63 -4.40
N LEU A 12 -11.72 25.69 -5.19
CA LEU A 12 -11.67 25.32 -6.60
C LEU A 12 -10.72 26.24 -7.37
N VAL A 13 -10.84 27.56 -7.21
CA VAL A 13 -9.96 28.54 -7.87
C VAL A 13 -8.51 28.35 -7.42
N CYS A 14 -8.29 28.15 -6.13
CA CYS A 14 -6.96 27.95 -5.55
C CYS A 14 -6.32 26.67 -6.08
N ASN A 15 -7.03 25.55 -6.03
CA ASN A 15 -6.59 24.26 -6.54
C ASN A 15 -6.36 24.29 -8.06
N SER A 16 -7.25 24.91 -8.82
CA SER A 16 -7.06 25.10 -10.26
C SER A 16 -5.82 25.92 -10.56
N SER A 17 -5.54 26.98 -9.80
CA SER A 17 -4.33 27.80 -9.96
C SER A 17 -3.06 26.98 -9.72
N PHE A 18 -3.01 26.20 -8.64
CA PHE A 18 -1.88 25.30 -8.36
C PHE A 18 -1.71 24.20 -9.42
N PHE A 19 -2.82 23.64 -9.90
CA PHE A 19 -2.80 22.61 -10.93
C PHE A 19 -2.24 23.16 -12.25
N ILE A 20 -2.73 24.33 -12.67
CA ILE A 20 -2.22 25.01 -13.86
C ILE A 20 -0.72 25.28 -13.70
N TYR A 21 -0.31 25.87 -12.57
CA TYR A 21 1.11 26.09 -12.27
C TYR A 21 1.93 24.80 -12.40
N TYR A 22 1.45 23.68 -11.84
CA TYR A 22 2.15 22.40 -11.90
C TYR A 22 2.22 21.80 -13.31
N VAL A 23 1.13 21.87 -14.09
CA VAL A 23 1.09 21.39 -15.49
C VAL A 23 2.02 22.23 -16.36
N PHE A 24 2.02 23.55 -16.19
CA PHE A 24 2.98 24.43 -16.85
C PHE A 24 4.40 24.13 -16.40
N TRP A 25 4.62 23.87 -15.11
CA TRP A 25 5.94 23.55 -14.59
C TRP A 25 6.48 22.25 -15.22
N ILE A 26 5.78 21.12 -15.13
CA ILE A 26 6.23 19.83 -15.71
C ILE A 26 6.21 19.82 -17.24
N GLY A 27 5.21 20.45 -17.85
CA GLY A 27 4.95 20.41 -19.29
C GLY A 27 5.72 21.44 -20.10
N VAL A 28 5.95 22.65 -19.59
CA VAL A 28 6.63 23.74 -20.31
C VAL A 28 8.13 23.79 -20.03
N MET A 29 8.61 23.40 -18.84
CA MET A 29 10.06 23.31 -18.58
C MET A 29 10.87 22.50 -19.59
N PRO A 30 10.43 21.35 -20.15
CA PRO A 30 11.23 20.63 -21.15
C PRO A 30 11.39 21.38 -22.47
N PHE A 31 10.62 22.45 -22.70
CA PHE A 31 10.66 23.27 -23.92
C PHE A 31 11.30 24.64 -23.70
N VAL A 32 11.59 25.03 -22.46
CA VAL A 32 12.26 26.30 -22.12
C VAL A 32 13.76 26.06 -22.03
N ASP A 33 14.50 26.73 -22.91
CA ASP A 33 15.95 26.69 -22.99
C ASP A 33 16.63 27.20 -21.70
N GLU A 34 17.73 26.58 -21.31
CA GLU A 34 18.40 26.68 -20.00
C GLU A 34 19.06 28.06 -19.74
N SER A 35 19.02 28.97 -20.71
CA SER A 35 19.95 30.10 -20.83
C SER A 35 19.48 31.47 -20.29
N HIS A 36 18.33 31.59 -19.60
CA HIS A 36 17.82 32.88 -19.13
C HIS A 36 17.30 32.89 -17.68
N PHE A 37 17.29 34.10 -17.10
CA PHE A 37 16.85 34.57 -15.76
C PHE A 37 15.59 33.92 -15.15
N THR A 38 14.83 33.15 -15.92
CA THR A 38 13.64 32.38 -15.55
C THR A 38 13.94 31.24 -14.55
N GLN A 39 15.20 30.82 -14.39
CA GLN A 39 15.60 29.82 -13.37
C GLN A 39 15.37 30.28 -11.91
N ALA A 40 15.23 31.58 -11.65
CA ALA A 40 14.91 32.10 -10.32
C ALA A 40 13.41 31.99 -9.98
N LEU A 41 12.54 31.87 -11.00
CA LEU A 41 11.08 31.77 -10.83
C LEU A 41 10.57 30.33 -10.95
N PHE A 42 11.30 29.46 -11.66
CA PHE A 42 11.00 28.04 -11.78
C PHE A 42 12.10 27.22 -11.11
N LEU A 43 11.76 26.53 -10.01
CA LEU A 43 12.67 25.59 -9.35
C LEU A 43 13.20 24.55 -10.37
N PRO A 44 14.45 24.07 -10.22
CA PRO A 44 15.07 23.09 -11.12
C PRO A 44 14.13 21.93 -11.46
N ARG A 45 14.19 21.46 -12.71
CA ARG A 45 13.27 20.43 -13.26
C ARG A 45 13.10 19.19 -12.36
N GLU A 46 14.17 18.86 -11.66
CA GLU A 46 14.29 17.75 -10.73
C GLU A 46 13.22 17.82 -9.64
N TYR A 47 12.90 19.02 -9.14
CA TYR A 47 11.92 19.21 -8.08
C TYR A 47 10.49 18.89 -8.53
N GLY A 48 10.12 19.18 -9.78
CA GLY A 48 8.80 18.85 -10.29
C GLY A 48 8.57 17.33 -10.33
N LEU A 49 9.58 16.60 -10.80
CA LEU A 49 9.55 15.14 -10.90
C LEU A 49 9.64 14.47 -9.52
N LEU A 50 10.46 15.03 -8.62
CA LEU A 50 10.57 14.59 -7.23
C LEU A 50 9.26 14.80 -6.47
N LEU A 51 8.55 15.90 -6.69
CA LEU A 51 7.25 16.14 -6.07
C LEU A 51 6.23 15.07 -6.50
N ALA A 52 6.17 14.74 -7.80
CA ALA A 52 5.30 13.67 -8.30
C ALA A 52 5.64 12.32 -7.66
N ALA A 53 6.93 11.97 -7.65
CA ALA A 53 7.42 10.72 -7.09
C ALA A 53 7.15 10.65 -5.58
N LEU A 54 7.36 11.73 -4.85
CA LEU A 54 7.11 11.81 -3.41
C LEU A 54 5.63 11.62 -3.12
N VAL A 55 4.73 12.30 -3.84
CA VAL A 55 3.29 12.15 -3.65
C VAL A 55 2.84 10.71 -3.94
N MET A 56 3.32 10.11 -5.03
CA MET A 56 2.95 8.74 -5.38
C MET A 56 3.47 7.72 -4.37
N THR A 57 4.75 7.82 -3.99
CA THR A 57 5.38 6.91 -3.03
C THR A 57 4.78 7.04 -1.64
N THR A 58 4.51 8.27 -1.18
CA THR A 58 3.87 8.49 0.13
C THR A 58 2.41 8.03 0.11
N ALA A 59 1.63 8.35 -0.91
CA ALA A 59 0.22 7.92 -0.99
C ALA A 59 0.08 6.39 -1.00
N ILE A 60 0.88 5.70 -1.81
CA ILE A 60 0.87 4.23 -1.88
C ILE A 60 1.42 3.63 -0.58
N GLY A 61 2.56 4.11 -0.10
CA GLY A 61 3.20 3.60 1.11
C GLY A 61 2.33 3.75 2.35
N LEU A 62 1.76 4.94 2.55
CA LEU A 62 0.86 5.22 3.67
C LEU A 62 -0.46 4.47 3.52
N GLY A 63 -1.00 4.38 2.30
CA GLY A 63 -2.22 3.62 2.03
C GLY A 63 -2.06 2.12 2.33
N MET A 64 -0.94 1.53 1.94
CA MET A 64 -0.60 0.13 2.25
C MET A 64 -0.40 -0.09 3.74
N LEU A 65 0.31 0.83 4.41
CA LEU A 65 0.53 0.76 5.86
C LEU A 65 -0.79 0.81 6.62
N VAL A 66 -1.64 1.80 6.33
CA VAL A 66 -2.93 1.97 6.98
C VAL A 66 -3.88 0.82 6.64
N GLY A 67 -3.89 0.34 5.39
CA GLY A 67 -4.71 -0.80 4.97
C GLY A 67 -4.31 -2.10 5.66
N SER A 68 -3.00 -2.34 5.80
CA SER A 68 -2.46 -3.48 6.55
C SER A 68 -2.84 -3.40 8.03
N LEU A 69 -2.61 -2.24 8.66
CA LEU A 69 -2.98 -2.02 10.05
C LEU A 69 -4.49 -2.21 10.24
N HIS A 70 -5.33 -1.55 9.44
CA HIS A 70 -6.78 -1.73 9.49
C HIS A 70 -7.20 -3.19 9.30
N THR A 71 -6.52 -3.95 8.42
CA THR A 71 -6.78 -5.38 8.23
C THR A 71 -6.50 -6.16 9.51
N ILE A 72 -5.33 -5.96 10.14
CA ILE A 72 -4.93 -6.67 11.37
C ILE A 72 -5.92 -6.39 12.51
N TRP A 73 -6.35 -5.13 12.66
CA TRP A 73 -7.34 -4.76 13.65
C TRP A 73 -8.71 -5.39 13.38
N ARG A 74 -9.05 -5.65 12.11
CA ARG A 74 -10.34 -6.23 11.72
C ARG A 74 -10.36 -7.76 11.75
N THR A 75 -9.27 -8.43 11.38
CA THR A 75 -9.30 -9.90 11.26
C THR A 75 -9.17 -10.62 12.59
N GLY A 76 -8.59 -10.00 13.62
CA GLY A 76 -8.34 -10.67 14.90
C GLY A 76 -7.37 -11.83 14.73
N TYR A 77 -6.44 -12.00 15.66
CA TYR A 77 -5.56 -13.16 15.63
C TYR A 77 -6.40 -14.40 15.91
N VAL A 78 -6.68 -15.22 14.90
CA VAL A 78 -7.30 -16.54 15.11
C VAL A 78 -6.16 -17.48 15.49
N PRO A 79 -6.00 -17.84 16.78
CA PRO A 79 -5.00 -18.82 17.15
C PRO A 79 -5.31 -20.14 16.44
N PRO A 80 -4.30 -20.92 16.03
CA PRO A 80 -4.52 -22.23 15.46
C PRO A 80 -5.34 -23.06 16.47
N SER A 81 -6.49 -23.56 16.03
CA SER A 81 -7.29 -24.46 16.84
C SER A 81 -6.44 -25.65 17.26
N THR A 82 -6.43 -25.94 18.56
CA THR A 82 -5.67 -27.01 19.21
C THR A 82 -5.82 -28.38 18.51
N GLU A 83 -6.89 -28.57 17.74
CA GLU A 83 -7.14 -29.74 16.89
C GLU A 83 -6.03 -30.02 15.86
N THR A 84 -5.44 -28.99 15.22
CA THR A 84 -4.35 -29.19 14.23
C THR A 84 -3.06 -29.65 14.92
N THR A 85 -2.82 -29.23 16.16
CA THR A 85 -1.67 -29.70 16.97
C THR A 85 -1.84 -31.15 17.41
N MET A 86 -3.08 -31.61 17.67
CA MET A 86 -3.35 -33.01 18.03
C MET A 86 -3.26 -33.95 16.82
N VAL A 87 -3.67 -33.51 15.62
CA VAL A 87 -3.55 -34.31 14.38
C VAL A 87 -2.10 -34.39 13.89
N ALA A 88 -1.30 -33.32 14.01
CA ALA A 88 0.12 -33.34 13.67
C ALA A 88 0.97 -34.19 14.64
N GLY A 89 0.50 -34.37 15.88
CA GLY A 89 1.09 -35.33 16.84
C GLY A 89 0.62 -36.78 16.64
N ALA A 90 -0.44 -37.01 15.86
CA ALA A 90 -1.10 -38.30 15.73
C ALA A 90 -1.16 -38.80 14.28
N SER A 91 0.00 -39.13 13.69
CA SER A 91 0.22 -40.30 12.78
C SER A 91 1.58 -40.21 12.07
N PRO A 92 2.35 -41.32 11.89
CA PRO A 92 1.86 -42.59 11.36
C PRO A 92 2.44 -43.88 12.00
N LEU A 93 2.94 -43.86 13.25
CA LEU A 93 3.58 -45.05 13.84
C LEU A 93 2.62 -46.10 14.42
N GLU A 94 1.36 -45.75 14.66
CA GLU A 94 0.39 -46.68 15.29
C GLU A 94 -0.25 -47.66 14.30
N HIS A 95 -0.36 -47.31 13.01
CA HIS A 95 -0.92 -48.20 11.99
C HIS A 95 0.04 -49.33 11.56
N SER A 96 1.35 -49.21 11.84
CA SER A 96 2.32 -50.28 11.57
C SER A 96 2.39 -51.33 12.68
N SER A 97 1.95 -51.00 13.90
CA SER A 97 2.00 -51.90 15.06
C SER A 97 0.79 -52.84 15.11
N ALA A 98 -0.39 -52.37 14.68
CA ALA A 98 -1.61 -53.18 14.66
C ALA A 98 -1.58 -54.33 13.62
N ALA A 99 -0.80 -54.21 12.55
CA ALA A 99 -0.68 -55.25 11.52
C ALA A 99 0.25 -56.42 11.94
N ALA A 100 1.12 -56.24 12.93
CA ALA A 100 2.09 -57.26 13.33
C ALA A 100 1.57 -58.23 14.41
N ALA A 101 0.44 -57.92 15.08
CA ALA A 101 -0.08 -58.71 16.20
C ALA A 101 -1.17 -59.74 15.81
N THR A 102 -1.56 -59.83 14.53
CA THR A 102 -2.64 -60.75 14.07
C THR A 102 -2.15 -61.76 13.03
N ALA A 103 -1.02 -62.40 13.29
CA ALA A 103 -0.53 -63.53 12.50
C ALA A 103 -0.02 -64.66 13.41
N THR A 104 -0.93 -65.28 14.16
CA THR A 104 -0.76 -66.64 14.67
C THR A 104 -1.39 -67.63 13.68
N PRO A 105 -0.62 -68.48 12.99
CA PRO A 105 -1.19 -69.67 12.37
C PRO A 105 -1.20 -70.82 13.38
N HIS A 106 -2.38 -71.41 13.48
CA HIS A 106 -2.66 -72.72 14.07
C HIS A 106 -1.74 -73.81 13.52
N SER A 107 -1.28 -74.69 14.42
CA SER A 107 -1.18 -76.15 14.22
C SER A 107 -1.08 -76.83 15.58
#